data_AF-A0A7C7JQD0-F1
#
_entry.id   AF-A0A7C7JQD0-F1
#
_cell.length_a   1.000
_cell.length_b   1.000
_cell.length_c   1.000
_cell.angle_alpha   90.00
_cell.angle_beta   90.00
_cell.angle_gamma   90.00
#
_symmetry.space_group_name_H-M   'P 1'
#
loop_
_entity.id
_entity.type
_entity.pdbx_description
1 polymer ?
#
loop_
_entity_poly.entity_id
_entity_poly.type
_entity_poly.pdbx_seq_one_letter_code
_entity_poly.pdbx_strand_id
1 'polypeptide(L)'
;MDIFNSLDVIGQFFVVAMLIEFVAEFLYFRRIGTSIKSVIVTTGVLGTFVGIVYGLYNFDTSNIEQSIPQLLDGLKTAFVTSVLGMIGAILITITDKIQEHRNRKLEQNSEKDILIDIVTELKNMNNKIEKLENIEKSNLEISDRLSALERLNNEISKLGNLEQLSQLSKLENIEKSNSEI
;
A
#
# COMPACT_ATOMS: atom_id res chain seq x y z
N MET A 1 -9.53 -3.43 46.83
CA MET A 1 -9.24 -1.98 46.78
C MET A 1 -8.29 -1.57 47.92
N ASP A 2 -7.63 -2.56 48.54
CA ASP A 2 -7.09 -2.45 49.91
C ASP A 2 -5.57 -2.31 49.97
N ILE A 3 -4.91 -2.26 48.81
CA ILE A 3 -3.45 -2.09 48.72
C ILE A 3 -3.05 -0.63 48.97
N PHE A 4 -3.88 0.32 48.53
CA PHE A 4 -3.62 1.73 48.75
C PHE A 4 -3.89 2.12 50.21
N ASN A 5 -4.95 1.60 50.82
CA ASN A 5 -5.36 1.95 52.18
C ASN A 5 -4.43 1.43 53.29
N SER A 6 -3.51 0.49 53.00
CA SER A 6 -2.50 0.03 53.97
C SER A 6 -1.21 0.85 53.96
N LEU A 7 -1.03 1.75 52.98
CA LEU A 7 0.10 2.67 52.91
C LEU A 7 -0.21 3.93 53.70
N ASP A 8 0.77 4.39 54.48
CA ASP A 8 0.73 5.73 55.09
C ASP A 8 0.57 6.80 54.00
N VAL A 9 0.00 7.96 54.34
CA VAL A 9 -0.40 9.00 53.36
C VAL A 9 0.75 9.38 52.42
N ILE A 10 1.98 9.33 52.94
CA ILE A 10 3.22 9.61 52.20
C ILE A 10 3.49 8.54 51.12
N GLY A 11 3.29 7.26 51.44
CA GLY A 11 3.47 6.17 50.49
C GLY A 11 2.43 6.19 49.38
N GLN A 12 1.18 6.54 49.69
CA GLN A 12 0.14 6.73 48.67
C GLN A 12 0.49 7.88 47.72
N PHE A 13 0.94 9.01 48.25
CA PHE A 13 1.31 10.18 47.44
C PHE A 13 2.50 9.85 46.51
N PHE A 14 3.47 9.10 47.02
CA PHE A 14 4.63 8.67 46.25
C PHE A 14 4.25 7.73 45.10
N VAL A 15 3.41 6.73 45.36
CA VAL A 15 2.93 5.80 44.31
C VAL A 15 2.09 6.54 43.26
N VAL A 16 1.24 7.48 43.67
CA VAL A 16 0.43 8.29 42.76
C VAL A 16 1.31 9.22 41.92
N ALA A 17 2.30 9.88 42.51
CA ALA A 17 3.26 10.70 41.78
C ALA A 17 4.04 9.89 40.74
N MET A 18 4.49 8.68 41.12
CA MET A 18 5.19 7.77 40.22
C MET A 18 4.30 7.26 39.08
N LEU A 19 3.02 6.97 39.35
CA LEU A 19 2.03 6.64 38.32
C LEU A 19 1.74 7.83 37.40
N ILE A 20 1.71 9.05 37.92
CA ILE A 20 1.49 10.26 37.12
C ILE A 20 2.69 10.53 36.22
N GLU A 21 3.92 10.43 36.72
CA GLU A 21 5.14 10.54 35.89
C GLU A 21 5.17 9.46 34.81
N PHE A 22 4.82 8.22 35.17
CA PHE A 22 4.70 7.12 34.21
C PHE A 22 3.67 7.41 33.10
N VAL A 23 2.49 7.93 33.45
CA VAL A 23 1.47 8.28 32.45
C VAL A 23 1.88 9.49 31.62
N ALA A 24 2.55 10.49 32.22
CA ALA A 24 3.02 11.68 31.53
C ALA A 24 4.10 11.34 30.50
N GLU A 25 5.08 10.51 30.87
CA GLU A 25 6.10 10.01 29.96
C GLU A 25 5.50 9.10 28.89
N PHE A 26 4.54 8.25 29.24
CA PHE A 26 3.82 7.41 28.30
C PHE A 26 3.05 8.23 27.24
N LEU A 27 2.40 9.34 27.63
CA LEU A 27 1.69 10.24 26.72
C LEU A 27 2.64 11.09 25.88
N TYR A 28 3.72 11.60 26.47
CA TYR A 28 4.72 12.42 25.78
C TYR A 28 5.50 11.61 24.73
N PHE A 29 5.86 10.37 25.05
CA PHE A 29 6.77 9.57 24.23
C PHE A 29 6.08 8.81 23.09
N ARG A 30 4.73 8.74 23.09
CA ARG A 30 3.92 8.21 21.97
C ARG A 30 4.19 8.92 20.62
N ARG A 31 4.92 10.04 20.62
CA ARG A 31 5.27 10.85 19.45
C ARG A 31 6.64 10.53 18.83
N ILE A 32 7.51 9.77 19.50
CA ILE A 32 8.91 9.54 19.11
C ILE A 32 9.12 8.03 18.89
N GLY A 33 9.37 7.64 17.63
CA GLY A 33 9.39 6.24 17.16
C GLY A 33 10.56 5.36 17.66
N THR A 34 11.11 5.63 18.83
CA THR A 34 12.11 4.80 19.50
C THR A 34 11.48 3.71 20.38
N SER A 35 12.25 2.68 20.74
CA SER A 35 11.86 1.49 21.50
C SER A 35 11.33 1.77 22.93
N ILE A 36 10.17 2.41 23.02
CA ILE A 36 9.40 2.74 24.24
C ILE A 36 9.19 1.52 25.15
N LYS A 37 9.18 0.31 24.57
CA LYS A 37 9.12 -0.97 25.30
C LYS A 37 10.25 -1.10 26.34
N SER A 38 11.49 -0.77 25.97
CA SER A 38 12.62 -0.91 26.89
C SER A 38 12.50 0.07 28.04
N VAL A 39 12.12 1.31 27.75
CA VAL A 39 11.98 2.36 28.77
C VAL A 39 10.93 1.97 29.80
N ILE A 40 9.77 1.49 29.37
CA ILE A 40 8.68 1.08 30.28
C ILE A 40 9.08 -0.09 31.17
N VAL A 41 9.79 -1.08 30.64
CA VAL A 41 10.30 -2.18 31.45
C VAL A 41 11.32 -1.67 32.47
N THR A 42 12.26 -0.81 32.05
CA THR A 42 13.27 -0.22 32.94
C THR A 42 12.64 0.65 34.02
N THR A 43 11.59 1.42 33.71
CA THR A 43 10.84 2.21 34.70
C THR A 43 10.11 1.30 35.69
N GLY A 44 9.53 0.18 35.23
CA GLY A 44 8.97 -0.83 36.13
C GLY A 44 10.02 -1.43 37.08
N VAL A 45 11.22 -1.71 36.57
CA VAL A 45 12.37 -2.17 37.37
C VAL A 45 12.81 -1.11 38.38
N LEU A 46 12.81 0.18 38.00
CA LEU A 46 13.10 1.29 38.90
C LEU A 46 12.07 1.37 40.04
N GLY A 47 10.78 1.17 39.76
CA GLY A 47 9.73 1.02 40.77
C GLY A 47 9.99 -0.11 41.76
N THR A 48 10.53 -1.24 41.29
CA THR A 48 10.93 -2.35 42.15
C THR A 48 11.99 -1.91 43.17
N PHE A 49 13.03 -1.21 42.70
CA PHE A 49 14.08 -0.71 43.59
C PHE A 49 13.54 0.27 44.61
N VAL A 50 12.67 1.20 44.19
CA VAL A 50 12.09 2.19 45.09
C VAL A 50 11.18 1.54 46.15
N GLY A 51 10.34 0.57 45.75
CA GLY A 51 9.48 -0.16 46.68
C GLY A 51 10.28 -0.95 47.73
N ILE A 52 11.39 -1.58 47.32
CA ILE A 52 12.29 -2.30 48.24
C ILE A 52 12.95 -1.31 49.21
N VAL A 53 13.48 -0.19 48.71
CA VAL A 53 14.11 0.85 49.55
C VAL A 53 13.11 1.40 50.58
N TYR A 54 11.87 1.63 50.16
CA TYR A 54 10.80 2.06 51.07
C TYR A 54 10.49 1.01 52.15
N GLY A 55 10.38 -0.27 51.78
CA GLY A 55 10.14 -1.36 52.73
C GLY A 55 11.28 -1.54 53.74
N LEU A 56 12.50 -1.17 53.37
CA LEU A 56 13.68 -1.24 54.22
C LEU A 56 13.97 0.04 55.03
N TYR A 57 13.26 1.14 54.76
CA TYR A 57 13.62 2.47 55.29
C TYR A 57 13.67 2.52 56.82
N ASN A 58 12.71 1.87 57.51
CA ASN A 58 12.67 1.76 58.98
C ASN A 58 12.91 0.32 59.47
N PHE A 59 13.58 -0.52 58.67
CA PHE A 59 13.77 -1.91 59.04
C PHE A 59 14.77 -2.04 60.21
N ASP A 60 14.29 -2.52 61.35
CA ASP A 60 15.10 -2.76 62.55
C ASP A 60 15.48 -4.24 62.64
N THR A 61 16.78 -4.53 62.50
CA THR A 61 17.32 -5.88 62.62
C THR A 61 17.29 -6.42 64.06
N SER A 62 17.16 -5.56 65.07
CA SER A 62 17.03 -5.95 66.47
C SER A 62 15.58 -6.30 66.84
N ASN A 63 14.60 -5.84 66.06
CA ASN A 63 13.18 -6.16 66.24
C ASN A 63 12.53 -6.53 64.90
N ILE A 64 12.89 -7.72 64.41
CA ILE A 64 12.49 -8.22 63.10
C ILE A 64 10.97 -8.42 63.00
N GLU A 65 10.33 -8.92 64.06
CA GLU A 65 8.88 -9.19 64.07
C GLU A 65 8.06 -7.92 63.78
N GLN A 66 8.51 -6.77 64.29
CA GLN A 66 7.87 -5.48 64.04
C GLN A 66 8.22 -4.90 62.66
N SER A 67 9.36 -5.29 62.08
CA SER A 67 9.85 -4.77 60.80
C SER A 67 9.37 -5.55 59.57
N ILE A 68 9.01 -6.83 59.73
CA ILE A 68 8.51 -7.68 58.64
C ILE A 68 7.28 -7.10 57.94
N PRO A 69 6.23 -6.60 58.63
CA PRO A 69 5.04 -6.08 57.95
C PRO A 69 5.36 -4.92 56.99
N GLN A 70 6.18 -3.97 57.41
CA GLN A 70 6.58 -2.83 56.57
C GLN A 70 7.43 -3.27 55.37
N LEU A 71 8.34 -4.24 55.55
CA LEU A 71 9.12 -4.82 54.47
C LEU A 71 8.21 -5.49 53.42
N LEU A 72 7.20 -6.24 53.88
CA LEU A 72 6.25 -6.91 53.00
C LEU A 72 5.41 -5.91 52.18
N ASP A 73 5.05 -4.76 52.75
CA ASP A 73 4.34 -3.71 52.01
C ASP A 73 5.23 -3.04 50.94
N GLY A 74 6.50 -2.80 51.25
CA GLY A 74 7.47 -2.33 50.25
C GLY A 74 7.68 -3.34 49.12
N LEU A 75 7.81 -4.63 49.45
CA LEU A 75 7.93 -5.72 48.47
C LEU A 75 6.67 -5.89 47.62
N LYS A 76 5.49 -5.74 48.21
CA LYS A 76 4.21 -5.78 47.48
C LYS A 76 4.14 -4.65 46.45
N THR A 77 4.56 -3.45 46.83
CA THR A 77 4.64 -2.29 45.92
C THR A 77 5.66 -2.53 44.81
N ALA A 78 6.85 -3.03 45.16
CA ALA A 78 7.89 -3.40 44.21
C ALA A 78 7.39 -4.43 43.18
N PHE A 79 6.66 -5.45 43.63
CA PHE A 79 6.07 -6.45 42.75
C PHE A 79 5.03 -5.84 41.80
N VAL A 80 4.10 -5.03 42.31
CA VAL A 80 3.05 -4.40 41.48
C VAL A 80 3.65 -3.50 40.40
N THR A 81 4.64 -2.68 40.73
CA THR A 81 5.30 -1.79 39.74
C THR A 81 5.97 -2.58 38.61
N SER A 82 6.63 -3.70 38.93
CA SER A 82 7.23 -4.58 37.93
C SER A 82 6.21 -5.22 36.98
N VAL A 83 5.07 -5.67 37.53
CA VAL A 83 3.98 -6.28 36.76
C VAL A 83 3.35 -5.25 35.84
N LEU A 84 3.12 -4.02 36.31
CA LEU A 84 2.59 -2.94 35.48
C LEU A 84 3.53 -2.58 34.33
N GLY A 85 4.85 -2.50 34.59
CA GLY A 85 5.85 -2.28 33.54
C GLY A 85 5.82 -3.37 32.47
N MET A 86 5.78 -4.64 32.89
CA MET A 86 5.72 -5.77 31.96
C MET A 86 4.41 -5.80 31.14
N ILE A 87 3.25 -5.57 31.78
CA ILE A 87 1.96 -5.49 31.08
C ILE A 87 1.98 -4.35 30.06
N GLY A 88 2.49 -3.18 30.44
CA GLY A 88 2.63 -2.05 29.52
C GLY A 88 3.47 -2.38 28.29
N ALA A 89 4.60 -3.06 28.48
CA ALA A 89 5.47 -3.49 27.37
C ALA A 89 4.79 -4.51 26.44
N ILE A 90 3.99 -5.43 26.99
CA ILE A 90 3.21 -6.40 26.21
C ILE A 90 2.13 -5.68 25.38
N LEU A 91 1.39 -4.75 25.98
CA LEU A 91 0.35 -3.98 25.27
C LEU A 91 0.92 -3.19 24.09
N ILE A 92 2.10 -2.60 24.27
CA ILE A 92 2.80 -1.92 23.18
C ILE A 92 3.20 -2.91 22.09
N THR A 93 3.76 -4.05 22.46
CA THR A 93 4.14 -5.09 21.49
C THR A 93 2.95 -5.55 20.65
N ILE A 94 1.78 -5.71 21.26
CA ILE A 94 0.54 -6.06 20.56
C ILE A 94 0.14 -4.93 19.61
N THR A 95 0.18 -3.68 20.07
CA THR A 95 -0.18 -2.50 19.27
C THR A 95 0.74 -2.36 18.05
N ASP A 96 2.06 -2.48 18.26
CA ASP A 96 3.07 -2.45 17.20
C ASP A 96 2.79 -3.53 16.14
N LYS A 97 2.53 -4.77 16.58
CA LYS A 97 2.21 -5.88 15.67
C LYS A 97 0.94 -5.61 14.87
N ILE A 98 -0.14 -5.12 15.52
CA ILE A 98 -1.40 -4.80 14.83
C ILE A 98 -1.16 -3.72 13.77
N GLN A 99 -0.39 -2.68 14.10
CA GLN A 99 -0.07 -1.61 13.18
C GLN A 99 0.78 -2.09 12.01
N GLU A 100 1.77 -2.94 12.26
CA GLU A 100 2.60 -3.58 11.24
C GLU A 100 1.76 -4.46 10.29
N HIS A 101 0.85 -5.28 10.83
CA HIS A 101 -0.08 -6.08 10.02
C HIS A 101 -1.00 -5.21 9.15
N ARG A 102 -1.47 -4.08 9.68
CA ARG A 102 -2.29 -3.13 8.92
C ARG A 102 -1.48 -2.48 7.79
N ASN A 103 -0.26 -2.05 8.05
CA ASN A 103 0.61 -1.42 7.06
C ASN A 103 0.97 -2.40 5.93
N ARG A 104 1.37 -3.64 6.27
CA ARG A 104 1.62 -4.69 5.26
C ARG A 104 0.41 -5.00 4.38
N LYS A 105 -0.79 -5.01 4.97
CA LYS A 105 -2.04 -5.24 4.22
C LYS A 105 -2.36 -4.08 3.27
N LEU A 106 -2.05 -2.84 3.67
CA LEU A 106 -2.20 -1.67 2.80
C LEU A 106 -1.21 -1.70 1.63
N GLU A 107 0.05 -2.06 1.89
CA GLU A 107 1.06 -2.21 0.84
C GLU A 107 0.70 -3.32 -0.16
N GLN A 108 0.28 -4.50 0.31
CA GLN A 108 -0.15 -5.60 -0.57
C GLN A 108 -1.37 -5.24 -1.43
N ASN A 109 -2.34 -4.52 -0.85
CA ASN A 109 -3.49 -4.05 -1.63
C ASN A 109 -3.05 -3.04 -2.69
N SER A 110 -2.16 -2.11 -2.35
CA SER A 110 -1.63 -1.13 -3.30
C SER A 110 -0.86 -1.78 -4.44
N GLU A 111 -0.05 -2.81 -4.16
CA GLU A 111 0.68 -3.57 -5.20
C GLU A 111 -0.30 -4.31 -6.11
N LYS A 112 -1.33 -4.94 -5.54
CA LYS A 112 -2.38 -5.63 -6.29
C LYS A 112 -3.17 -4.68 -7.19
N ASP A 113 -3.48 -3.48 -6.72
CA ASP A 113 -4.20 -2.47 -7.50
C ASP A 113 -3.36 -2.02 -8.70
N ILE A 114 -2.05 -1.80 -8.52
CA ILE A 114 -1.13 -1.49 -9.62
C ILE A 114 -1.08 -2.64 -10.64
N LEU A 115 -1.03 -3.89 -10.19
CA LEU A 115 -1.05 -5.07 -11.07
C LEU A 115 -2.36 -5.14 -11.88
N ILE A 116 -3.50 -4.83 -11.25
CA ILE A 116 -4.81 -4.79 -11.92
C ILE A 116 -4.84 -3.71 -13.00
N ASP A 117 -4.31 -2.53 -12.71
CA ASP A 117 -4.23 -1.42 -13.67
C ASP A 117 -3.36 -1.79 -14.87
N ILE A 118 -2.19 -2.39 -14.64
CA ILE A 118 -1.29 -2.86 -15.71
C ILE A 118 -2.01 -3.89 -16.60
N VAL A 119 -2.65 -4.90 -16.01
CA VAL A 119 -3.37 -5.94 -16.78
C VAL A 119 -4.52 -5.32 -17.59
N THR A 120 -5.21 -4.32 -17.03
CA THR A 120 -6.29 -3.61 -17.71
C THR A 120 -5.75 -2.84 -18.92
N GLU A 121 -4.63 -2.13 -18.77
CA GLU A 121 -4.03 -1.40 -19.88
C GLU A 121 -3.45 -2.32 -20.96
N LEU A 122 -2.86 -3.47 -20.58
CA LEU A 122 -2.42 -4.50 -21.51
C LEU A 122 -3.60 -5.04 -22.35
N LYS A 123 -4.76 -5.28 -21.73
CA LYS A 123 -5.98 -5.69 -22.45
C LYS A 123 -6.45 -4.62 -23.42
N ASN A 124 -6.45 -3.35 -23.00
CA ASN A 124 -6.80 -2.23 -23.86
C ASN A 124 -5.86 -2.11 -25.07
N MET A 125 -4.56 -2.32 -24.87
CA MET A 125 -3.57 -2.33 -25.95
C MET A 125 -3.80 -3.50 -26.92
N ASN A 126 -4.00 -4.72 -26.42
CA ASN A 126 -4.30 -5.87 -27.28
C ASN A 126 -5.52 -5.62 -28.17
N ASN A 127 -6.60 -5.05 -27.60
CA ASN A 127 -7.79 -4.69 -28.37
C ASN A 127 -7.51 -3.61 -29.44
N LYS A 128 -6.59 -2.67 -29.17
CA LYS A 128 -6.17 -1.67 -30.18
C LYS A 128 -5.34 -2.30 -31.28
N ILE A 129 -4.43 -3.23 -30.95
CA ILE A 129 -3.63 -3.97 -31.93
C ILE A 129 -4.54 -4.78 -32.85
N GLU A 130 -5.53 -5.50 -32.31
CA GLU A 130 -6.51 -6.23 -33.12
C GLU A 130 -7.27 -5.31 -34.11
N LYS A 131 -7.64 -4.11 -33.66
CA LYS A 131 -8.25 -3.10 -34.55
C LYS A 131 -7.28 -2.65 -35.65
N LEU A 132 -6.00 -2.46 -35.34
CA LEU A 132 -4.98 -2.11 -36.33
C LEU A 132 -4.76 -3.23 -37.36
N GLU A 133 -4.70 -4.49 -36.92
CA GLU A 133 -4.59 -5.64 -37.83
C GLU A 133 -5.79 -5.72 -38.80
N ASN A 134 -7.00 -5.43 -38.31
CA ASN A 134 -8.20 -5.41 -39.16
C ASN A 134 -8.19 -4.24 -40.16
N ILE A 135 -7.66 -3.08 -39.76
CA ILE A 135 -7.47 -1.93 -40.65
C ILE A 135 -6.42 -2.28 -41.73
N GLU A 136 -5.32 -2.92 -41.36
CA GLU A 136 -4.28 -3.35 -42.30
C GLU A 136 -4.83 -4.31 -43.36
N LYS A 137 -5.61 -5.32 -42.95
CA LYS A 137 -6.31 -6.22 -43.89
C LYS A 137 -7.25 -5.48 -44.84
N SER A 138 -8.02 -4.52 -44.31
CA SER A 138 -8.94 -3.72 -45.12
C SER A 138 -8.19 -2.84 -46.13
N ASN A 139 -7.04 -2.27 -45.75
CA ASN A 139 -6.20 -1.49 -46.64
C ASN A 139 -5.58 -2.35 -47.76
N LEU A 140 -5.18 -3.58 -47.45
CA LEU A 140 -4.70 -4.54 -48.45
C LEU A 140 -5.79 -4.83 -49.49
N GLU A 141 -7.02 -5.10 -49.03
CA GLU A 141 -8.16 -5.34 -49.91
C GLU A 141 -8.50 -4.11 -50.78
N ILE A 142 -8.43 -2.91 -50.20
CA ILE A 142 -8.62 -1.65 -50.96
C ILE A 142 -7.52 -1.51 -52.03
N SER A 143 -6.26 -1.80 -51.70
CA SER A 143 -5.15 -1.75 -52.64
C SER A 143 -5.37 -2.71 -53.82
N ASP A 144 -5.82 -3.93 -53.55
CA ASP A 144 -6.13 -4.91 -54.59
C ASP A 144 -7.28 -4.42 -55.49
N ARG A 145 -8.36 -3.90 -54.88
CA ARG A 145 -9.49 -3.31 -55.62
C ARG A 145 -9.07 -2.12 -56.49
N LEU A 146 -8.18 -1.25 -56.00
CA LEU A 146 -7.64 -0.12 -56.78
C LEU A 146 -6.84 -0.60 -57.98
N SER A 147 -5.99 -1.62 -57.81
CA SER A 147 -5.23 -2.20 -58.92
C SER A 147 -6.13 -2.80 -60.01
N ALA A 148 -7.26 -3.41 -59.62
CA ALA A 148 -8.25 -3.93 -60.54
C ALA A 148 -8.96 -2.82 -61.31
N LEU A 149 -9.31 -1.70 -60.65
CA LEU A 149 -9.88 -0.52 -61.29
C LEU A 149 -8.90 0.11 -62.29
N GLU A 150 -7.61 0.17 -61.97
CA GLU A 150 -6.59 0.69 -62.88
C GLU A 150 -6.46 -0.16 -64.14
N ARG A 151 -6.51 -1.49 -64.00
CA ARG A 151 -6.54 -2.42 -65.15
C ARG A 151 -7.78 -2.20 -66.02
N LEU A 152 -8.96 -2.13 -65.42
CA LEU A 152 -10.21 -1.88 -66.14
C LEU A 152 -10.17 -0.52 -66.87
N ASN A 153 -9.67 0.53 -66.23
CA ASN A 153 -9.55 1.85 -66.84
C ASN A 153 -8.60 1.83 -68.06
N ASN A 154 -7.49 1.09 -67.96
CA ASN A 154 -6.55 0.90 -69.07
C ASN A 154 -7.19 0.10 -70.23
N GLU A 155 -8.02 -0.90 -69.94
CA GLU A 155 -8.78 -1.63 -70.95
C GLU A 155 -9.85 -0.77 -71.64
N ILE A 156 -10.61 0.02 -70.88
CA ILE A 156 -11.60 0.97 -71.42
C ILE A 156 -10.91 1.99 -72.34
N SER A 157 -9.75 2.51 -71.93
CA SER A 157 -8.97 3.45 -72.73
C SER A 157 -8.52 2.85 -74.07
N LYS A 158 -8.12 1.56 -74.08
CA LYS A 158 -7.78 0.85 -75.33
C LYS A 158 -9.00 0.69 -76.24
N LEU A 159 -10.15 0.32 -75.69
CA LEU A 159 -11.39 0.15 -76.45
C LEU A 159 -11.85 1.47 -77.10
N GLY A 160 -11.79 2.59 -76.36
CA GLY A 160 -12.14 3.91 -76.90
C GLY A 160 -11.27 4.30 -78.10
N ASN A 161 -9.96 4.03 -78.04
CA ASN A 161 -9.06 4.29 -79.17
C ASN A 161 -9.37 3.40 -80.40
N LEU A 162 -9.77 2.14 -80.18
CA LEU A 162 -10.17 1.23 -81.27
C LEU A 162 -11.48 1.64 -81.93
N GLU A 163 -12.45 2.15 -81.16
CA GLU A 163 -13.70 2.68 -81.70
C GLU A 163 -13.44 3.90 -82.59
N GLN A 164 -12.55 4.81 -82.16
CA GLN A 164 -12.13 5.96 -82.97
C GLN A 164 -11.43 5.55 -84.28
N LEU A 165 -10.54 4.56 -84.24
CA LEU A 165 -9.88 4.03 -85.44
C LEU A 165 -10.87 3.35 -86.40
N SER A 166 -11.87 2.65 -85.87
CA SER A 166 -12.96 2.05 -86.65
C SER A 166 -13.83 3.12 -87.34
N GLN A 167 -14.10 4.23 -86.66
CA GLN A 167 -14.85 5.34 -87.26
C GLN A 167 -14.03 6.07 -88.35
N LEU A 168 -12.74 6.30 -88.13
CA LEU A 168 -11.84 6.91 -89.12
C LEU A 168 -11.71 6.07 -90.39
N SER A 169 -11.54 4.74 -90.25
CA SER A 169 -11.48 3.84 -91.41
C SER A 169 -12.80 3.77 -92.21
N LYS A 170 -13.95 3.90 -91.55
CA LYS A 170 -15.24 4.01 -92.26
C LYS A 170 -15.36 5.32 -93.04
N LEU A 171 -14.89 6.43 -92.49
CA LEU A 171 -14.84 7.72 -93.19
C LEU A 171 -13.89 7.67 -94.39
N GLU A 172 -12.71 7.08 -94.24
CA GLU A 172 -11.75 6.90 -95.33
C GLU A 172 -12.31 6.02 -96.47
N ASN A 173 -13.06 4.96 -96.12
CA ASN A 173 -13.68 4.09 -97.13
C ASN A 173 -14.84 4.76 -97.87
N ILE A 174 -15.59 5.66 -97.21
CA ILE A 174 -16.64 6.47 -97.86
C ILE A 174 -16.02 7.51 -98.78
N GLU A 175 -14.90 8.13 -98.39
CA GLU A 175 -14.16 9.09 -99.22
C GLU A 175 -13.60 8.41 -100.48
N LYS A 176 -13.02 7.21 -100.36
CA LYS A 176 -12.58 6.43 -101.53
C LYS A 176 -13.75 6.02 -102.45
N SER A 177 -14.86 5.56 -101.88
CA SER A 177 -16.05 5.16 -102.65
C SER A 177 -16.72 6.31 -103.42
N ASN A 178 -16.58 7.56 -102.96
CA ASN A 178 -17.12 8.74 -103.66
C ASN A 178 -16.17 9.31 -104.72
N SER A 179 -14.93 8.83 -104.80
CA SER A 179 -13.93 9.27 -105.80
C SER A 179 -13.84 8.37 -107.04
N GLU A 180 -14.56 7.24 -107.06
CA GLU A 180 -14.63 6.29 -108.19
C GLU A 180 -15.91 6.41 -109.03
N ILE A 181 -16.73 7.46 -108.84
CA ILE A 181 -17.90 7.80 -109.68
C ILE A 181 -17.61 9.11 -110.41
#